data_AF-A0A6P0P0M0-F1
#
_entry.id   AF-A0A6P0P0M0-F1
#
_cell.length_a   1.000
_cell.length_b   1.000
_cell.length_c   1.000
_cell.angle_alpha   90.00
_cell.angle_beta   90.00
_cell.angle_gamma   90.00
#
_symmetry.space_group_name_H-M   'P 1'
#
loop_
_entity.id
_entity.type
_entity.pdbx_description
1 polymer ?
#
loop_
_entity_poly.entity_id
_entity_poly.type
_entity_poly.pdbx_seq_one_letter_code
_entity_poly.pdbx_strand_id
1 'polypeptide(L)'
;MLSKPFVNLFNWNPQLFREIKGRLKTRNVMIAISLSLLCQFIVMTYYLRRLPQEYGRYVTSDSQYCVEVGKYCTDIEWSSWWLDIFNNLSLILLPLMLIGGVYMLVGDLAKEQRLGTLNFIRLSPKSSQKILLGKLLGVPILIYLAVVIFLPLHLWANISSGLPLSCFFAFYGFLIIACCFFYNTSLLFAFLVGCQAWLAAAMTGIFFYLLIAAIDEGYSDEINALIGTHERNVLLIIIGVIITLRIGHMIISALILGSYWSWQAVNRRYRNPNATAINKKQSYCLMGCFQVYLMLCFLLHNIDYKSTDVLQESLALFCTLNLLWFLLVIAMLSPQRQSVEDWARYRHEQVNNDQTAIVKGLSISLKQDLIWSEKSPALVAIGINLVITAVIWGVITYVI
;
A
#
# COMPACT_ATOMS: atom_id res chain seq x y z
N MET A 1 -19.93 -30.97 -19.79
CA MET A 1 -20.78 -30.00 -19.07
C MET A 1 -19.95 -29.37 -17.95
N LEU A 2 -19.65 -28.08 -18.01
CA LEU A 2 -19.03 -27.37 -16.88
C LEU A 2 -20.00 -27.42 -15.70
N SER A 3 -19.53 -27.75 -14.49
CA SER A 3 -20.41 -27.81 -13.32
C SER A 3 -21.04 -26.44 -13.06
N LYS A 4 -22.30 -26.40 -12.59
CA LYS A 4 -23.07 -25.18 -12.28
C LYS A 4 -22.26 -24.05 -11.59
N PRO A 5 -21.35 -24.31 -10.62
CA PRO A 5 -20.51 -23.24 -10.04
C PRO A 5 -19.56 -22.56 -11.04
N PHE A 6 -18.99 -23.29 -12.01
CA PHE A 6 -18.12 -22.68 -13.03
C PHE A 6 -18.88 -21.75 -13.97
N VAL A 7 -20.16 -22.05 -14.27
CA VAL A 7 -21.03 -21.18 -15.08
C VAL A 7 -21.38 -19.90 -14.33
N ASN A 8 -21.57 -19.97 -13.00
CA ASN A 8 -21.82 -18.79 -12.18
C ASN A 8 -20.59 -17.88 -12.03
N LEU A 9 -19.39 -18.46 -11.88
CA LEU A 9 -18.14 -17.69 -11.86
C LEU A 9 -17.89 -16.96 -13.19
N PHE A 10 -18.20 -17.61 -14.31
CA PHE A 10 -18.11 -17.03 -15.66
C PHE A 10 -18.98 -15.78 -15.83
N ASN A 11 -20.19 -15.79 -15.27
CA ASN A 11 -21.11 -14.64 -15.33
C ASN A 11 -20.74 -13.49 -14.39
N TRP A 12 -20.07 -13.79 -13.27
CA TRP A 12 -19.76 -12.78 -12.24
C TRP A 12 -18.76 -11.73 -12.72
N ASN A 13 -17.60 -12.18 -13.23
CA ASN A 13 -16.58 -11.30 -13.81
C ASN A 13 -15.85 -11.99 -14.99
N PRO A 14 -16.27 -11.73 -16.25
CA PRO A 14 -15.66 -12.37 -17.42
C PRO A 14 -14.19 -11.97 -17.61
N GLN A 15 -13.80 -10.77 -17.16
CA GLN A 15 -12.42 -10.32 -17.23
C GLN A 15 -11.53 -11.15 -16.29
N LEU A 16 -11.99 -11.39 -15.06
CA LEU A 16 -11.28 -12.25 -14.11
C LEU A 16 -11.09 -13.66 -14.68
N PHE A 17 -12.16 -14.24 -15.23
CA PHE A 17 -12.11 -15.57 -15.83
C PHE A 17 -11.11 -15.64 -17.00
N ARG A 18 -11.08 -14.60 -17.85
CA ARG A 18 -10.12 -14.49 -18.96
C ARG A 18 -8.68 -14.57 -18.44
N GLU A 19 -8.36 -13.83 -17.39
CA GLU A 19 -7.02 -13.83 -16.79
C GLU A 19 -6.68 -15.19 -16.15
N ILE A 20 -7.60 -15.78 -15.38
CA ILE A 20 -7.43 -17.10 -14.74
C ILE A 20 -7.15 -18.17 -15.80
N LYS A 21 -8.01 -18.27 -16.84
CA LYS A 21 -7.87 -19.26 -17.92
C LYS A 21 -6.61 -19.05 -18.76
N GLY A 22 -6.19 -17.79 -18.92
CA GLY A 22 -4.98 -17.43 -19.63
C GLY A 22 -3.70 -17.86 -18.90
N ARG A 23 -3.69 -17.73 -17.56
CA ARG A 23 -2.48 -17.88 -16.74
C ARG A 23 -2.33 -19.24 -16.07
N LEU A 24 -3.43 -19.86 -15.63
CA LEU A 24 -3.43 -21.20 -15.03
C LEU A 24 -3.33 -22.29 -16.09
N LYS A 25 -2.21 -22.30 -16.82
CA LYS A 25 -1.79 -23.42 -17.67
C LYS A 25 -1.05 -24.43 -16.82
N THR A 26 -1.19 -25.72 -17.14
CA THR A 26 -0.52 -26.83 -16.42
C THR A 26 0.96 -26.55 -16.19
N ARG A 27 1.68 -26.09 -17.21
CA ARG A 27 3.10 -25.69 -17.10
C ARG A 27 3.35 -24.62 -16.03
N ASN A 28 2.57 -23.54 -16.05
CA ASN A 28 2.76 -22.42 -15.12
C ASN A 28 2.37 -22.79 -13.70
N VAL A 29 1.32 -23.59 -13.55
CA VAL A 29 0.86 -24.14 -12.26
C VAL A 29 1.93 -25.04 -11.65
N MET A 30 2.50 -25.96 -12.43
CA MET A 30 3.59 -26.82 -11.97
C MET A 30 4.81 -26.01 -11.53
N ILE A 31 5.21 -24.98 -12.31
CA ILE A 31 6.33 -24.10 -11.93
C ILE A 31 6.04 -23.37 -10.61
N ALA A 32 4.84 -22.82 -10.45
CA ALA A 32 4.46 -22.10 -9.23
C ALA A 32 4.45 -23.03 -8.00
N ILE A 33 3.92 -24.25 -8.14
CA ILE A 33 3.93 -25.28 -7.10
C ILE A 33 5.37 -25.65 -6.74
N SER A 34 6.19 -26.02 -7.73
CA SER A 34 7.57 -26.43 -7.50
C SER A 34 8.40 -25.35 -6.83
N LEU A 35 8.26 -24.09 -7.26
CA LEU A 35 9.00 -22.97 -6.67
C LEU A 35 8.54 -22.68 -5.23
N SER A 36 7.24 -22.76 -4.95
CA SER A 36 6.71 -22.59 -3.58
C SER A 36 7.21 -23.68 -2.65
N LEU A 37 7.15 -24.95 -3.07
CA LEU A 37 7.65 -26.09 -2.28
C LEU A 37 9.17 -26.04 -2.09
N LEU A 38 9.92 -25.65 -3.13
CA LEU A 38 11.37 -25.48 -3.04
C LEU A 38 11.75 -24.40 -2.03
N CYS A 39 11.04 -23.26 -2.05
CA CYS A 39 11.27 -22.19 -1.08
C CYS A 39 11.01 -22.66 0.36
N GLN A 40 9.89 -23.35 0.60
CA GLN A 40 9.57 -23.93 1.91
C GLN A 40 10.62 -24.96 2.36
N PHE A 41 11.09 -25.82 1.45
CA PHE A 41 12.14 -26.79 1.73
C PHE A 41 13.47 -26.11 2.11
N ILE A 42 13.86 -25.04 1.41
CA ILE A 42 15.05 -24.27 1.73
C ILE A 42 14.94 -23.64 3.12
N VAL A 43 13.79 -23.04 3.46
CA VAL A 43 13.56 -22.45 4.80
C VAL A 43 13.66 -23.53 5.89
N MET A 44 12.99 -24.67 5.71
CA MET A 44 13.04 -25.76 6.69
C MET A 44 14.46 -26.29 6.89
N THR A 45 15.19 -26.54 5.80
CA THR A 45 16.57 -27.05 5.89
C THR A 45 17.55 -26.04 6.47
N TYR A 46 17.33 -24.73 6.23
CA TYR A 46 18.10 -23.66 6.85
C TYR A 46 17.97 -23.66 8.37
N TYR A 47 16.73 -23.78 8.88
CA TYR A 47 16.46 -23.77 10.31
C TYR A 47 16.82 -25.08 11.01
N LEU A 48 16.72 -26.22 10.33
CA LEU A 48 17.18 -27.50 10.87
C LEU A 48 18.70 -27.50 11.15
N ARG A 49 19.50 -26.83 10.33
CA ARG A 49 20.97 -26.75 10.52
C ARG A 49 21.39 -25.91 11.72
N ARG A 50 20.48 -25.09 12.28
CA ARG A 50 20.75 -24.22 13.43
C ARG A 50 20.37 -24.85 14.77
N LEU A 51 19.73 -26.03 14.76
CA LEU A 51 19.44 -26.78 15.97
C LEU A 51 20.75 -27.23 16.65
N PRO A 52 20.76 -27.32 17.99
CA PRO A 52 21.90 -27.86 18.71
C PRO A 52 22.12 -29.33 18.32
N GLN A 53 23.37 -29.70 18.00
CA GLN A 53 23.71 -31.08 17.61
C GLN A 53 23.75 -32.03 18.82
N GLU A 54 24.03 -31.50 20.00
CA GLU A 54 24.10 -32.23 21.26
C GLU A 54 23.31 -31.47 22.34
N TYR A 55 22.61 -32.20 23.20
CA TYR A 55 21.90 -31.66 24.36
C TYR A 55 22.02 -32.66 25.53
N GLY A 56 22.05 -32.14 26.76
CA GLY A 56 22.16 -32.95 27.96
C GLY A 56 22.68 -32.17 29.17
N ARG A 57 22.66 -32.83 30.35
CA ARG A 57 22.96 -32.23 31.66
C ARG A 57 24.38 -31.64 31.81
N TYR A 58 25.26 -31.86 30.82
CA TYR A 58 26.66 -31.39 30.82
C TYR A 58 27.10 -30.80 29.47
N VAL A 59 26.18 -30.58 28.53
CA VAL A 59 26.51 -30.03 27.20
C VAL A 59 26.37 -28.51 27.24
N THR A 60 27.48 -27.79 27.10
CA THR A 60 27.45 -26.33 26.94
C THR A 60 27.25 -26.01 25.46
N SER A 61 26.08 -25.48 25.10
CA SER A 61 25.76 -25.10 23.72
C SER A 61 25.18 -23.68 23.70
N ASP A 62 25.75 -22.83 22.85
CA ASP A 62 25.31 -21.45 22.62
C ASP A 62 24.31 -21.39 21.44
N SER A 63 23.38 -22.34 21.40
CA SER A 63 22.35 -22.36 20.36
C SER A 63 21.15 -21.53 20.82
N GLN A 64 20.67 -20.63 19.96
CA GLN A 64 19.48 -19.81 20.19
C GLN A 64 18.21 -20.65 20.47
N TYR A 65 18.20 -21.94 20.13
CA TYR A 65 17.06 -22.84 20.33
C TYR A 65 17.23 -23.76 21.53
N CYS A 66 18.11 -23.46 22.46
CA CYS A 66 18.28 -24.29 23.64
C CYS A 66 17.59 -23.74 24.89
N VAL A 67 16.95 -24.64 25.64
CA VAL A 67 16.50 -24.37 27.01
C VAL A 67 17.71 -24.42 27.94
N GLU A 68 18.22 -23.24 28.29
CA GLU A 68 19.37 -23.07 29.15
C GLU A 68 19.04 -23.23 30.63
N VAL A 69 19.80 -24.09 31.31
CA VAL A 69 19.83 -24.18 32.77
C VAL A 69 21.28 -23.97 33.22
N GLY A 70 21.60 -22.73 33.63
CA GLY A 70 22.98 -22.33 33.92
C GLY A 70 23.79 -22.15 32.64
N LYS A 71 24.75 -23.04 32.37
CA LYS A 71 25.53 -23.05 31.12
C LYS A 71 25.18 -24.22 30.19
N TYR A 72 24.22 -25.04 30.60
CA TYR A 72 23.94 -26.31 29.95
C TYR A 72 22.67 -26.26 29.13
N CYS A 73 22.75 -26.90 27.96
CA CYS A 73 21.67 -27.05 27.03
C CYS A 73 20.91 -28.35 27.33
N THR A 74 19.72 -28.23 27.92
CA THR A 74 19.00 -29.41 28.44
C THR A 74 17.97 -29.99 27.47
N ASP A 75 17.30 -29.14 26.71
CA ASP A 75 16.27 -29.51 25.72
C ASP A 75 16.18 -28.46 24.60
N ILE A 76 15.50 -28.79 23.51
CA ILE A 76 15.27 -27.90 22.36
C ILE A 76 14.00 -27.07 22.59
N GLU A 77 14.12 -25.76 22.48
CA GLU A 77 13.00 -24.83 22.51
C GLU A 77 12.30 -24.78 21.14
N TRP A 78 11.43 -25.76 20.89
CA TRP A 78 10.66 -25.86 19.64
C TRP A 78 9.81 -24.62 19.35
N SER A 79 9.35 -23.92 20.39
CA SER A 79 8.52 -22.71 20.26
C SER A 79 9.26 -21.61 19.50
N SER A 80 10.50 -21.31 19.91
CA SER A 80 11.38 -20.31 19.29
C SER A 80 11.80 -20.71 17.88
N TRP A 81 12.04 -22.00 17.66
CA TRP A 81 12.38 -22.54 16.33
C TRP A 81 11.25 -22.37 15.31
N TRP A 82 10.01 -22.71 15.68
CA TRP A 82 8.84 -22.51 14.83
C TRP A 82 8.49 -21.03 14.64
N LEU A 83 8.76 -20.19 15.65
CA LEU A 83 8.58 -18.74 15.55
C LEU A 83 9.47 -18.13 14.46
N ASP A 84 10.75 -18.51 14.42
CA ASP A 84 11.68 -18.01 13.41
C ASP A 84 11.29 -18.46 11.99
N ILE A 85 10.81 -19.69 11.84
CA ILE A 85 10.25 -20.19 10.59
C ILE A 85 9.03 -19.35 10.19
N PHE A 86 8.08 -19.13 11.10
CA PHE A 86 6.91 -18.28 10.85
C PHE A 86 7.31 -16.88 10.39
N ASN A 87 8.27 -16.25 11.07
CA ASN A 87 8.78 -14.92 10.74
C ASN A 87 9.47 -14.88 9.36
N ASN A 88 10.29 -15.88 9.03
CA ASN A 88 10.98 -15.93 7.72
C ASN A 88 10.03 -16.18 6.58
N LEU A 89 9.07 -17.09 6.79
CA LEU A 89 8.01 -17.34 5.83
C LEU A 89 7.19 -16.06 5.59
N SER A 90 6.85 -15.31 6.64
CA SER A 90 6.19 -13.99 6.54
C SER A 90 7.04 -12.97 5.75
N LEU A 91 8.34 -12.90 6.04
CA LEU A 91 9.29 -11.99 5.39
C LEU A 91 9.46 -12.29 3.90
N ILE A 92 9.40 -13.55 3.49
CA ILE A 92 9.47 -13.96 2.07
C ILE A 92 8.14 -13.68 1.36
N LEU A 93 7.02 -13.98 2.02
CA LEU A 93 5.69 -13.87 1.44
C LEU A 93 5.33 -12.43 1.08
N LEU A 94 5.76 -11.47 1.90
CA LEU A 94 5.40 -10.06 1.75
C LEU A 94 5.98 -9.41 0.47
N PRO A 95 7.29 -9.43 0.18
CA PRO A 95 7.84 -8.94 -1.09
C PRO A 95 7.36 -9.77 -2.28
N LEU A 96 7.15 -11.08 -2.14
CA LEU A 96 6.60 -11.91 -3.21
C LEU A 96 5.22 -11.40 -3.66
N MET A 97 4.33 -11.10 -2.71
CA MET A 97 3.00 -10.58 -3.01
C MET A 97 3.03 -9.13 -3.47
N LEU A 98 3.81 -8.26 -2.83
CA LEU A 98 3.87 -6.84 -3.17
C LEU A 98 4.63 -6.59 -4.47
N ILE A 99 5.93 -6.91 -4.51
CA ILE A 99 6.81 -6.62 -5.64
C ILE A 99 6.42 -7.50 -6.84
N GLY A 100 6.22 -8.81 -6.60
CA GLY A 100 5.83 -9.74 -7.65
C GLY A 100 4.47 -9.39 -8.28
N GLY A 101 3.48 -9.06 -7.45
CA GLY A 101 2.15 -8.66 -7.93
C GLY A 101 2.17 -7.37 -8.73
N VAL A 102 2.88 -6.34 -8.25
CA VAL A 102 3.06 -5.07 -8.98
C VAL A 102 3.76 -5.29 -10.32
N TYR A 103 4.84 -6.08 -10.34
CA TYR A 103 5.55 -6.40 -11.59
C TYR A 103 4.62 -7.07 -12.60
N MET A 104 3.84 -8.06 -12.17
CA MET A 104 2.90 -8.77 -13.05
C MET A 104 1.79 -7.85 -13.58
N LEU A 105 1.22 -6.98 -12.73
CA LEU A 105 0.15 -6.06 -13.12
C LEU A 105 0.62 -5.02 -14.14
N VAL A 106 1.75 -4.37 -13.86
CA VAL A 106 2.30 -3.35 -14.77
C VAL A 106 2.79 -3.98 -16.06
N GLY A 107 3.42 -5.16 -15.98
CA GLY A 107 3.88 -5.91 -17.16
C GLY A 107 2.72 -6.37 -18.05
N ASP A 108 1.61 -6.80 -17.45
CA ASP A 108 0.39 -7.13 -18.20
C ASP A 108 -0.18 -5.91 -18.92
N LEU A 109 -0.33 -4.79 -18.19
CA LEU A 109 -0.87 -3.57 -18.76
C LEU A 109 0.04 -2.99 -19.86
N ALA A 110 1.36 -3.09 -19.68
CA ALA A 110 2.36 -2.73 -20.68
C ALA A 110 2.17 -3.50 -21.97
N LYS A 111 1.96 -4.81 -21.86
CA LYS A 111 1.75 -5.69 -22.99
C LYS A 111 0.46 -5.33 -23.72
N GLU A 112 -0.65 -5.12 -23.00
CA GLU A 112 -1.93 -4.73 -23.62
C GLU A 112 -1.88 -3.35 -24.29
N GLN A 113 -1.15 -2.40 -23.70
CA GLN A 113 -0.98 -1.08 -24.30
C GLN A 113 -0.11 -1.13 -25.57
N ARG A 114 0.99 -1.90 -25.55
CA ARG A 114 1.85 -2.11 -26.73
C ARG A 114 1.13 -2.81 -27.87
N LEU A 115 0.24 -3.75 -27.56
CA LEU A 115 -0.56 -4.48 -28.55
C LEU A 115 -1.82 -3.70 -28.99
N GLY A 116 -2.07 -2.52 -28.44
CA GLY A 116 -3.28 -1.73 -28.74
C GLY A 116 -4.58 -2.31 -28.19
N THR A 117 -4.54 -3.45 -27.47
CA THR A 117 -5.74 -4.14 -26.97
C THR A 117 -6.41 -3.39 -25.82
N LEU A 118 -5.66 -2.57 -25.07
CA LEU A 118 -6.20 -1.78 -23.96
C LEU A 118 -7.32 -0.83 -24.40
N ASN A 119 -7.18 -0.19 -25.57
CA ASN A 119 -8.21 0.71 -26.09
C ASN A 119 -9.49 -0.04 -26.50
N PHE A 120 -9.35 -1.24 -27.08
CA PHE A 120 -10.51 -2.08 -27.37
C PHE A 120 -11.24 -2.54 -26.10
N ILE A 121 -10.51 -2.88 -25.03
CA ILE A 121 -11.12 -3.28 -23.76
C ILE A 121 -11.88 -2.09 -23.14
N ARG A 122 -11.36 -0.86 -23.26
CA ARG A 122 -12.05 0.36 -22.79
C ARG A 122 -13.39 0.62 -23.49
N LEU A 123 -13.53 0.21 -24.76
CA LEU A 123 -14.76 0.32 -25.53
C LEU A 123 -15.80 -0.74 -25.17
N SER A 124 -15.44 -1.74 -24.36
CA SER A 124 -16.40 -2.77 -23.95
C SER A 124 -17.53 -2.17 -23.09
N PRO A 125 -18.77 -2.68 -23.20
CA PRO A 125 -19.92 -2.14 -22.46
C PRO A 125 -19.89 -2.45 -20.94
N LYS A 126 -18.77 -2.98 -20.43
CA LYS A 126 -18.62 -3.33 -19.01
C LYS A 126 -18.07 -2.13 -18.24
N SER A 127 -18.47 -2.03 -16.96
CA SER A 127 -17.92 -0.99 -16.11
C SER A 127 -16.40 -1.17 -15.93
N SER A 128 -15.68 -0.05 -15.97
CA SER A 128 -14.24 0.01 -15.69
C SER A 128 -13.85 -0.70 -14.39
N GLN A 129 -14.69 -0.59 -13.36
CA GLN A 129 -14.49 -1.27 -12.07
C GLN A 129 -14.45 -2.80 -12.20
N LYS A 130 -15.37 -3.41 -12.96
CA LYS A 130 -15.35 -4.88 -13.17
C LYS A 130 -14.10 -5.33 -13.90
N ILE A 131 -13.67 -4.55 -14.90
CA ILE A 131 -12.46 -4.86 -15.69
C ILE A 131 -11.21 -4.75 -14.82
N LEU A 132 -11.03 -3.62 -14.12
CA LEU A 132 -9.89 -3.38 -13.25
C LEU A 132 -9.82 -4.37 -12.09
N LEU A 133 -10.96 -4.66 -11.43
CA LEU A 133 -11.02 -5.67 -10.37
C LEU A 133 -10.68 -7.07 -10.90
N GLY A 134 -11.13 -7.39 -12.12
CA GLY A 134 -10.78 -8.65 -12.78
C GLY A 134 -9.28 -8.78 -13.06
N LYS A 135 -8.60 -7.67 -13.36
CA LYS A 135 -7.13 -7.65 -13.50
C LYS A 135 -6.42 -7.74 -12.16
N LEU A 136 -6.83 -6.97 -11.16
CA LEU A 136 -6.26 -6.98 -9.82
C LEU A 136 -6.24 -8.40 -9.22
N LEU A 137 -7.34 -9.13 -9.35
CA LEU A 137 -7.47 -10.49 -8.83
C LEU A 137 -6.93 -11.57 -9.78
N GLY A 138 -6.98 -11.33 -11.09
CA GLY A 138 -6.67 -12.34 -12.10
C GLY A 138 -5.23 -12.38 -12.56
N VAL A 139 -4.56 -11.23 -12.62
CA VAL A 139 -3.19 -11.14 -13.14
C VAL A 139 -2.17 -11.82 -12.21
N PRO A 140 -2.19 -11.58 -10.88
CA PRO A 140 -1.28 -12.21 -9.93
C PRO A 140 -1.71 -13.63 -9.50
N ILE A 141 -2.64 -14.29 -10.21
CA ILE A 141 -3.26 -15.56 -9.77
C ILE A 141 -2.25 -16.68 -9.48
N LEU A 142 -1.12 -16.71 -10.19
CA LEU A 142 -0.05 -17.70 -9.95
C LEU A 142 0.68 -17.44 -8.63
N ILE A 143 0.83 -16.18 -8.24
CA ILE A 143 1.38 -15.81 -6.92
C ILE A 143 0.39 -16.23 -5.83
N TYR A 144 -0.91 -15.94 -6.01
CA TYR A 144 -1.93 -16.37 -5.05
C TYR A 144 -1.96 -17.89 -4.87
N LEU A 145 -1.80 -18.65 -5.95
CA LEU A 145 -1.66 -20.11 -5.88
C LEU A 145 -0.43 -20.51 -5.04
N ALA A 146 0.72 -19.87 -5.27
CA ALA A 146 1.92 -20.12 -4.48
C ALA A 146 1.72 -19.83 -2.99
N VAL A 147 0.97 -18.77 -2.65
CA VAL A 147 0.59 -18.43 -1.26
C VAL A 147 -0.32 -19.49 -0.64
N VAL A 148 -1.32 -19.99 -1.38
CA VAL A 148 -2.20 -21.06 -0.88
C VAL A 148 -1.42 -22.32 -0.54
N ILE A 149 -0.37 -22.64 -1.29
CA ILE A 149 0.51 -23.79 -1.02
C ILE A 149 1.42 -23.54 0.18
N PHE A 150 1.71 -22.27 0.48
CA PHE A 150 2.55 -21.84 1.60
C PHE A 150 1.79 -21.80 2.92
N LEU A 151 0.47 -21.58 2.86
CA LEU A 151 -0.43 -21.39 3.99
C LEU A 151 -0.40 -22.54 5.01
N PRO A 152 -0.40 -23.84 4.63
CA PRO A 152 -0.38 -24.94 5.60
C PRO A 152 0.86 -24.92 6.51
N LEU A 153 2.05 -24.73 5.93
CA LEU A 153 3.29 -24.67 6.71
C LEU A 153 3.33 -23.41 7.59
N HIS A 154 2.88 -22.27 7.05
CA HIS A 154 2.84 -21.01 7.79
C HIS A 154 1.88 -21.07 8.99
N LEU A 155 0.70 -21.68 8.81
CA LEU A 155 -0.27 -21.91 9.88
C LEU A 155 0.28 -22.89 10.92
N TRP A 156 0.92 -23.97 10.47
CA TRP A 156 1.54 -24.94 11.37
C TRP A 156 2.64 -24.30 12.22
N ALA A 157 3.48 -23.46 11.61
CA ALA A 157 4.53 -22.72 12.30
C ALA A 157 3.95 -21.77 13.37
N ASN A 158 2.84 -21.06 13.07
CA ASN A 158 2.16 -20.21 14.06
C ASN A 158 1.63 -21.01 15.26
N ILE A 159 0.96 -22.13 15.01
CA ILE A 159 0.39 -22.96 16.10
C ILE A 159 1.52 -23.55 16.95
N SER A 160 2.58 -24.02 16.30
CA SER A 160 3.71 -24.68 16.97
C SER A 160 4.63 -23.72 17.70
N SER A 161 4.60 -22.43 17.37
CA SER A 161 5.32 -21.37 18.10
C SER A 161 4.59 -20.85 19.34
N GLY A 162 3.39 -21.35 19.63
CA GLY A 162 2.56 -20.87 20.74
C GLY A 162 1.93 -19.50 20.50
N LEU A 163 2.04 -18.92 19.30
CA LEU A 163 1.41 -17.64 18.96
C LEU A 163 -0.12 -17.78 18.88
N PRO A 164 -0.87 -16.76 19.33
CA PRO A 164 -2.32 -16.77 19.17
C PRO A 164 -2.70 -16.71 17.69
N LEU A 165 -3.80 -17.37 17.34
CA LEU A 165 -4.30 -17.42 15.96
C LEU A 165 -4.68 -16.03 15.41
N SER A 166 -4.90 -15.04 16.28
CA SER A 166 -5.11 -13.65 15.91
C SER A 166 -3.92 -13.04 15.18
N CYS A 167 -2.68 -13.38 15.55
CA CYS A 167 -1.46 -12.90 14.88
C CYS A 167 -1.40 -13.37 13.43
N PHE A 168 -1.75 -14.64 13.19
CA PHE A 168 -1.86 -15.20 11.84
C PHE A 168 -2.86 -14.42 10.99
N PHE A 169 -4.10 -14.23 11.48
CA PHE A 169 -5.11 -13.48 10.74
C PHE A 169 -4.77 -12.00 10.56
N ALA A 170 -4.16 -11.37 11.56
CA ALA A 170 -3.71 -9.98 11.47
C ALA A 170 -2.65 -9.80 10.38
N PHE A 171 -1.70 -10.73 10.28
CA PHE A 171 -0.69 -10.72 9.21
C PHE A 171 -1.31 -10.82 7.82
N TYR A 172 -2.20 -11.79 7.57
CA TYR A 172 -2.87 -11.90 6.26
C TYR A 172 -3.82 -10.73 5.97
N GLY A 173 -4.50 -10.20 7.00
CA GLY A 173 -5.32 -8.99 6.87
C GLY A 173 -4.51 -7.77 6.44
N PHE A 174 -3.38 -7.53 7.10
CA PHE A 174 -2.43 -6.49 6.73
C PHE A 174 -1.88 -6.70 5.31
N LEU A 175 -1.49 -7.93 4.98
CA LEU A 175 -0.98 -8.28 3.65
C LEU A 175 -1.99 -7.97 2.54
N ILE A 176 -3.27 -8.27 2.76
CA ILE A 176 -4.35 -7.95 1.81
C ILE A 176 -4.50 -6.44 1.64
N ILE A 177 -4.52 -5.68 2.74
CA ILE A 177 -4.64 -4.20 2.71
C ILE A 177 -3.44 -3.58 1.97
N ALA A 178 -2.23 -4.04 2.27
CA ALA A 178 -1.03 -3.61 1.58
C ALA A 178 -1.10 -3.95 0.07
N CYS A 179 -1.46 -5.18 -0.30
CA CYS A 179 -1.62 -5.56 -1.71
C CYS A 179 -2.66 -4.67 -2.42
N CYS A 180 -3.81 -4.40 -1.79
CA CYS A 180 -4.81 -3.49 -2.35
C CYS A 180 -4.22 -2.10 -2.62
N PHE A 181 -3.45 -1.54 -1.69
CA PHE A 181 -2.80 -0.25 -1.87
C PHE A 181 -1.79 -0.27 -3.02
N PHE A 182 -0.79 -1.15 -2.95
CA PHE A 182 0.30 -1.18 -3.94
C PHE A 182 -0.20 -1.55 -5.33
N TYR A 183 -1.18 -2.45 -5.44
CA TYR A 183 -1.70 -2.84 -6.75
C TYR A 183 -2.49 -1.71 -7.39
N ASN A 184 -3.32 -0.99 -6.63
CA ASN A 184 -4.01 0.21 -7.13
C ASN A 184 -3.01 1.28 -7.55
N THR A 185 -2.00 1.56 -6.73
CA THR A 185 -0.95 2.54 -7.04
C THR A 185 -0.12 2.11 -8.26
N SER A 186 0.12 0.81 -8.46
CA SER A 186 0.84 0.31 -9.65
C SER A 186 0.06 0.50 -10.95
N LEU A 187 -1.27 0.32 -10.93
CA LEU A 187 -2.13 0.60 -12.08
C LEU A 187 -2.15 2.10 -12.38
N LEU A 188 -2.17 2.93 -11.35
CA LEU A 188 -2.09 4.39 -11.50
C LEU A 188 -0.76 4.80 -12.13
N PHE A 189 0.35 4.25 -11.62
CA PHE A 189 1.69 4.46 -12.18
C PHE A 189 1.74 4.09 -13.66
N ALA A 190 1.19 2.93 -14.02
CA ALA A 190 1.16 2.47 -15.41
C ALA A 190 0.36 3.39 -16.34
N PHE A 191 -0.66 4.09 -15.84
CA PHE A 191 -1.46 5.06 -16.60
C PHE A 191 -0.89 6.49 -16.63
N LEU A 192 0.02 6.85 -15.72
CA LEU A 192 0.57 8.20 -15.61
C LEU A 192 2.00 8.30 -16.15
N VAL A 193 2.89 7.44 -15.67
CA VAL A 193 4.34 7.54 -15.92
C VAL A 193 4.75 6.65 -17.09
N GLY A 194 4.16 5.45 -17.16
CA GLY A 194 4.39 4.52 -18.25
C GLY A 194 4.46 3.07 -17.78
N CYS A 195 4.49 2.14 -18.73
CA CYS A 195 4.33 0.72 -18.44
C CYS A 195 5.67 -0.02 -18.25
N GLN A 196 6.61 0.56 -17.51
CA GLN A 196 7.87 -0.11 -17.16
C GLN A 196 7.71 -0.90 -15.86
N ALA A 197 7.48 -2.22 -15.99
CA ALA A 197 7.19 -3.09 -14.85
C ALA A 197 8.32 -3.16 -13.80
N TRP A 198 9.58 -3.18 -14.25
CA TRP A 198 10.73 -3.23 -13.35
C TRP A 198 10.86 -1.96 -12.49
N LEU A 199 10.55 -0.79 -13.05
CA LEU A 199 10.61 0.49 -12.34
C LEU A 199 9.53 0.57 -11.26
N ALA A 200 8.30 0.16 -11.59
CA ALA A 200 7.20 0.09 -10.63
C ALA A 200 7.50 -0.86 -9.46
N ALA A 201 8.09 -2.02 -9.76
CA ALA A 201 8.51 -3.01 -8.78
C ALA A 201 9.64 -2.47 -7.88
N ALA A 202 10.63 -1.80 -8.46
CA ALA A 202 11.73 -1.19 -7.71
C ALA A 202 11.25 -0.10 -6.73
N MET A 203 10.39 0.82 -7.19
CA MET A 203 9.82 1.85 -6.32
C MET A 203 8.97 1.24 -5.19
N THR A 204 8.21 0.17 -5.49
CA THR A 204 7.46 -0.58 -4.49
C THR A 204 8.40 -1.20 -3.45
N GLY A 205 9.51 -1.80 -3.89
CA GLY A 205 10.52 -2.37 -3.01
C GLY A 205 11.21 -1.33 -2.12
N ILE A 206 11.60 -0.17 -2.67
CA ILE A 206 12.22 0.92 -1.91
C ILE A 206 11.23 1.45 -0.86
N PHE A 207 10.00 1.75 -1.26
CA PHE A 207 8.99 2.24 -0.33
C PHE A 207 8.67 1.20 0.76
N PHE A 208 8.62 -0.08 0.39
CA PHE A 208 8.41 -1.17 1.33
C PHE A 208 9.57 -1.31 2.34
N TYR A 209 10.82 -1.21 1.87
CA TYR A 209 11.99 -1.22 2.74
C TYR A 209 11.97 -0.07 3.74
N LEU A 210 11.64 1.15 3.28
CA LEU A 210 11.48 2.31 4.17
C LEU A 210 10.38 2.09 5.22
N LEU A 211 9.30 1.41 4.86
CA LEU A 211 8.22 1.08 5.79
C LEU A 211 8.67 0.07 6.85
N ILE A 212 9.48 -0.94 6.49
CA ILE A 212 10.06 -1.86 7.49
C ILE A 212 11.03 -1.09 8.40
N ALA A 213 11.94 -0.30 7.82
CA ALA A 213 12.92 0.46 8.59
C ALA A 213 12.26 1.40 9.61
N ALA A 214 11.17 2.07 9.21
CA ALA A 214 10.40 2.93 10.10
C ALA A 214 9.72 2.16 11.25
N ILE A 215 9.33 0.89 11.04
CA ILE A 215 8.77 0.03 12.10
C ILE A 215 9.91 -0.45 13.03
N ASP A 216 11.06 -0.79 12.47
CA ASP A 216 12.21 -1.32 13.20
C ASP A 216 12.86 -0.27 14.12
N GLU A 217 13.09 0.95 13.60
CA GLU A 217 13.60 2.07 14.41
C GLU A 217 12.67 2.41 15.58
N GLY A 218 11.35 2.48 15.31
CA GLY A 218 10.34 2.72 16.35
C GLY A 218 10.34 1.64 17.44
N TYR A 219 10.57 0.38 17.07
CA TYR A 219 10.65 -0.73 18.01
C TYR A 219 11.94 -0.71 18.85
N SER A 220 13.09 -0.36 18.24
CA SER A 220 14.38 -0.37 18.93
C SER A 220 14.52 0.72 20.00
N ASP A 221 14.05 1.93 19.72
CA ASP A 221 14.13 3.04 20.69
C ASP A 221 13.28 2.77 21.93
N GLU A 222 12.12 2.13 21.74
CA GLU A 222 11.21 1.77 22.81
C GLU A 222 11.73 0.62 23.69
N ILE A 223 12.34 -0.40 23.08
CA ILE A 223 12.97 -1.50 23.84
C ILE A 223 14.17 -1.01 24.63
N ASN A 224 15.00 -0.14 24.05
CA ASN A 224 16.16 0.41 24.75
C ASN A 224 15.72 1.29 25.95
N ALA A 225 14.61 2.01 25.82
CA ALA A 225 13.97 2.71 26.94
C ALA A 225 13.41 1.75 28.00
N LEU A 226 12.88 0.58 27.60
CA LEU A 226 12.40 -0.48 28.50
C LEU A 226 13.52 -1.17 29.29
N ILE A 227 14.66 -1.44 28.64
CA ILE A 227 15.78 -2.18 29.22
C ILE A 227 16.61 -1.30 30.17
N GLY A 228 16.64 0.03 29.94
CA GLY A 228 17.32 1.00 30.82
C GLY A 228 16.76 1.06 32.25
N THR A 229 15.53 0.56 32.47
CA THR A 229 14.96 0.40 33.81
C THR A 229 15.15 -1.05 34.27
N HIS A 230 16.01 -1.27 35.26
CA HIS A 230 16.44 -2.60 35.72
C HIS A 230 15.31 -3.46 36.34
N GLU A 231 14.10 -2.93 36.47
CA GLU A 231 12.92 -3.64 36.93
C GLU A 231 12.02 -4.02 35.74
N ARG A 232 11.69 -5.31 35.61
CA ARG A 232 10.66 -5.80 34.66
C ARG A 232 9.27 -5.31 35.09
N ASN A 233 9.03 -4.03 34.93
CA ASN A 233 7.75 -3.41 35.23
C ASN A 233 6.77 -3.80 34.13
N VAL A 234 5.77 -4.61 34.49
CA VAL A 234 4.65 -5.03 33.61
C VAL A 234 4.02 -3.81 32.90
N LEU A 235 4.01 -2.66 33.57
CA LEU A 235 3.54 -1.39 33.02
C LEU A 235 4.31 -0.93 31.77
N LEU A 236 5.64 -1.08 31.75
CA LEU A 236 6.45 -0.67 30.59
C LEU A 236 6.21 -1.58 29.38
N ILE A 237 6.09 -2.89 29.60
CA ILE A 237 5.71 -3.85 28.56
C ILE A 237 4.35 -3.47 27.96
N ILE A 238 3.37 -3.11 28.80
CA ILE A 238 2.06 -2.64 28.35
C ILE A 238 2.18 -1.36 27.52
N ILE A 239 3.03 -0.40 27.91
CA ILE A 239 3.25 0.85 27.17
C ILE A 239 3.84 0.57 25.77
N GLY A 240 4.89 -0.26 25.66
CA GLY A 240 5.48 -0.63 24.36
C GLY A 240 4.49 -1.32 23.42
N VAL A 241 3.65 -2.21 23.96
CA VAL A 241 2.56 -2.84 23.17
C VAL A 241 1.56 -1.79 22.68
N ILE A 242 1.17 -0.82 23.51
CA ILE A 242 0.25 0.25 23.12
C ILE A 242 0.85 1.13 22.02
N ILE A 243 2.14 1.47 22.08
CA ILE A 243 2.79 2.27 21.03
C ILE A 243 2.87 1.50 19.71
N THR A 244 3.32 0.24 19.74
CA THR A 244 3.36 -0.63 18.55
C THR A 244 1.98 -0.75 17.90
N LEU A 245 0.93 -0.92 18.70
CA LEU A 245 -0.45 -0.93 18.20
C LEU A 245 -0.83 0.41 17.57
N ARG A 246 -0.48 1.55 18.17
CA ARG A 246 -0.75 2.89 17.60
C ARG A 246 -0.10 3.08 16.22
N ILE A 247 1.18 2.76 16.09
CA ILE A 247 1.92 2.84 14.82
C ILE A 247 1.26 1.93 13.77
N GLY A 248 0.93 0.69 14.16
CA GLY A 248 0.23 -0.26 13.29
C GLY A 248 -1.12 0.27 12.79
N HIS A 249 -1.92 0.89 13.65
CA HIS A 249 -3.21 1.49 13.27
C HIS A 249 -3.03 2.67 12.31
N MET A 250 -2.02 3.53 12.53
CA MET A 250 -1.68 4.61 11.61
C MET A 250 -1.32 4.06 10.23
N ILE A 251 -0.40 3.10 10.15
CA ILE A 251 -0.01 2.51 8.85
C ILE A 251 -1.22 1.89 8.13
N ILE A 252 -2.03 1.09 8.83
CA ILE A 252 -3.21 0.44 8.24
C ILE A 252 -4.21 1.46 7.71
N SER A 253 -4.54 2.49 8.49
CA SER A 253 -5.49 3.52 8.08
C SER A 253 -4.97 4.35 6.90
N ALA A 254 -3.67 4.66 6.85
CA ALA A 254 -3.03 5.30 5.69
C ALA A 254 -3.15 4.44 4.42
N LEU A 255 -2.89 3.13 4.51
CA LEU A 255 -3.01 2.22 3.37
C LEU A 255 -4.45 2.10 2.86
N ILE A 256 -5.45 2.08 3.76
CA ILE A 256 -6.88 2.05 3.39
C ILE A 256 -7.28 3.35 2.69
N LEU A 257 -6.95 4.51 3.27
CA LEU A 257 -7.27 5.82 2.70
C LEU A 257 -6.58 6.00 1.34
N GLY A 258 -5.30 5.64 1.25
CA GLY A 258 -4.53 5.65 0.01
C GLY A 258 -5.13 4.73 -1.05
N SER A 259 -5.57 3.52 -0.67
CA SER A 259 -6.22 2.57 -1.58
C SER A 259 -7.47 3.15 -2.22
N TYR A 260 -8.31 3.81 -1.41
CA TYR A 260 -9.54 4.45 -1.87
C TYR A 260 -9.25 5.55 -2.91
N TRP A 261 -8.32 6.46 -2.61
CA TRP A 261 -8.00 7.57 -3.51
C TRP A 261 -7.25 7.14 -4.76
N SER A 262 -6.31 6.20 -4.63
CA SER A 262 -5.68 5.55 -5.79
C SER A 262 -6.73 4.89 -6.67
N TRP A 263 -7.70 4.17 -6.11
CA TRP A 263 -8.79 3.56 -6.89
C TRP A 263 -9.63 4.58 -7.65
N GLN A 264 -9.97 5.72 -7.04
CA GLN A 264 -10.70 6.80 -7.73
C GLN A 264 -9.90 7.33 -8.93
N ALA A 265 -8.59 7.55 -8.75
CA ALA A 265 -7.71 8.05 -9.80
C ALA A 265 -7.53 7.02 -10.94
N VAL A 266 -7.31 5.74 -10.61
CA VAL A 266 -7.21 4.63 -11.58
C VAL A 266 -8.49 4.52 -12.40
N ASN A 267 -9.64 4.49 -11.75
CA ASN A 267 -10.94 4.33 -12.40
C ASN A 267 -11.22 5.49 -13.39
N ARG A 268 -10.81 6.71 -13.03
CA ARG A 268 -10.94 7.91 -13.86
C ARG A 268 -9.99 7.86 -15.06
N ARG A 269 -8.69 7.61 -14.83
CA ARG A 269 -7.67 7.51 -15.89
C ARG A 269 -7.92 6.35 -16.85
N TYR A 270 -8.51 5.27 -16.36
CA TYR A 270 -8.91 4.16 -17.20
C TYR A 270 -9.98 4.56 -18.24
N ARG A 271 -10.99 5.32 -17.82
CA ARG A 271 -12.07 5.81 -18.72
C ARG A 271 -11.57 6.90 -19.66
N ASN A 272 -10.84 7.88 -19.11
CA ASN A 272 -10.39 9.06 -19.83
C ASN A 272 -8.86 9.18 -19.74
N PRO A 273 -8.11 8.65 -20.71
CA PRO A 273 -6.65 8.63 -20.68
C PRO A 273 -5.99 10.02 -20.82
N ASN A 274 -6.74 11.03 -21.25
CA ASN A 274 -6.24 12.41 -21.40
C ASN A 274 -6.71 13.34 -20.26
N ALA A 275 -7.56 12.86 -19.34
CA ALA A 275 -8.05 13.67 -18.22
C ALA A 275 -7.04 13.68 -17.07
N THR A 276 -7.08 14.73 -16.24
CA THR A 276 -6.30 14.77 -14.98
C THR A 276 -6.59 13.55 -14.10
N ALA A 277 -5.61 13.15 -13.28
CA ALA A 277 -5.74 11.96 -12.43
C ALA A 277 -6.86 12.12 -11.39
N ILE A 278 -7.04 13.34 -10.86
CA ILE A 278 -8.14 13.73 -9.98
C ILE A 278 -8.81 15.00 -10.52
N ASN A 279 -10.09 15.18 -10.21
CA ASN A 279 -10.77 16.46 -10.46
C ASN A 279 -10.57 17.43 -9.28
N LYS A 280 -10.93 18.70 -9.49
CA LYS A 280 -10.78 19.76 -8.47
C LYS A 280 -11.60 19.48 -7.20
N LYS A 281 -12.81 18.94 -7.34
CA LYS A 281 -13.65 18.57 -6.18
C LYS A 281 -12.99 17.49 -5.32
N GLN A 282 -12.48 16.47 -5.98
CA GLN A 282 -11.76 15.36 -5.39
C GLN A 282 -10.47 15.84 -4.76
N SER A 283 -9.75 16.81 -5.34
CA SER A 283 -8.54 17.33 -4.72
C SER A 283 -8.82 18.09 -3.43
N TYR A 284 -9.90 18.87 -3.35
CA TYR A 284 -10.27 19.58 -2.12
C TYR A 284 -10.60 18.61 -0.99
N CYS A 285 -11.39 17.58 -1.31
CA CYS A 285 -11.75 16.53 -0.35
C CYS A 285 -10.53 15.69 0.06
N LEU A 286 -9.72 15.27 -0.92
CA LEU A 286 -8.46 14.55 -0.70
C LEU A 286 -7.51 15.33 0.20
N MET A 287 -7.35 16.63 -0.07
CA MET A 287 -6.52 17.52 0.74
C MET A 287 -7.05 17.61 2.16
N GLY A 288 -8.34 17.93 2.35
CA GLY A 288 -8.94 18.01 3.68
C GLY A 288 -8.80 16.71 4.48
N CYS A 289 -9.14 15.56 3.88
CA CYS A 289 -9.01 14.26 4.54
C CYS A 289 -7.56 13.95 4.93
N PHE A 290 -6.59 14.21 4.05
CA PHE A 290 -5.18 13.96 4.32
C PHE A 290 -4.64 14.88 5.42
N GLN A 291 -5.00 16.17 5.42
CA GLN A 291 -4.54 17.11 6.45
C GLN A 291 -5.11 16.76 7.83
N VAL A 292 -6.40 16.39 7.92
CA VAL A 292 -6.99 15.92 9.18
C VAL A 292 -6.31 14.64 9.67
N TYR A 293 -6.05 13.70 8.76
CA TYR A 293 -5.36 12.45 9.08
C TYR A 293 -3.94 12.71 9.60
N LEU A 294 -3.20 13.58 8.91
CA LEU A 294 -1.82 13.88 9.23
C LEU A 294 -1.72 14.70 10.54
N MET A 295 -2.67 15.59 10.80
CA MET A 295 -2.85 16.23 12.11
C MET A 295 -3.08 15.21 13.22
N LEU A 296 -3.99 14.24 13.02
CA LEU A 296 -4.26 13.21 14.02
C LEU A 296 -3.01 12.36 14.30
N CYS A 297 -2.25 12.02 13.27
CA CYS A 297 -0.98 11.31 13.39
C CYS A 297 0.05 12.10 14.20
N PHE A 298 0.17 13.41 13.94
CA PHE A 298 1.06 14.30 14.68
C PHE A 298 0.70 14.36 16.17
N LEU A 299 -0.60 14.49 16.47
CA LEU A 299 -1.07 14.49 17.85
C LEU A 299 -0.80 13.15 18.55
N LEU A 300 -1.13 12.02 17.91
CA LEU A 300 -0.92 10.68 18.46
C LEU A 300 0.56 10.35 18.69
N HIS A 301 1.43 10.79 17.80
CA HIS A 301 2.87 10.59 17.91
C HIS A 301 3.46 11.36 19.09
N ASN A 302 2.98 12.58 19.36
CA ASN A 302 3.52 13.45 20.41
C ASN A 302 2.83 13.31 21.79
N ILE A 303 1.91 12.35 21.99
CA ILE A 303 1.20 12.18 23.29
C ILE A 303 2.18 11.91 24.44
N ASP A 304 3.16 11.05 24.20
CA ASP A 304 4.03 10.54 25.26
C ASP A 304 5.35 11.32 25.37
N TYR A 305 5.70 12.09 24.35
CA TYR A 305 6.96 12.81 24.26
C TYR A 305 6.77 14.30 24.56
N LYS A 306 7.21 14.73 25.74
CA LYS A 306 7.21 16.15 26.16
C LYS A 306 8.54 16.88 25.89
N SER A 307 9.50 16.21 25.24
CA SER A 307 10.80 16.83 24.92
C SER A 307 10.67 17.80 23.74
N THR A 308 11.29 18.98 23.85
CA THR A 308 11.32 19.98 22.79
C THR A 308 12.03 19.49 21.53
N ASP A 309 13.03 18.63 21.69
CA ASP A 309 13.82 18.11 20.57
C ASP A 309 12.98 17.13 19.73
N VAL A 310 12.23 16.24 20.38
CA VAL A 310 11.33 15.28 19.72
C VAL A 310 10.17 16.00 19.02
N LEU A 311 9.67 17.10 19.61
CA LEU A 311 8.66 17.93 18.97
C LEU A 311 9.20 18.59 17.69
N GLN A 312 10.45 19.07 17.70
CA GLN A 312 11.08 19.67 16.53
C GLN A 312 11.32 18.66 15.41
N GLU A 313 11.79 17.45 15.74
CA GLU A 313 11.99 16.37 14.78
C GLU A 313 10.67 15.90 14.16
N SER A 314 9.63 15.70 14.99
CA SER A 314 8.31 15.33 14.49
C SER A 314 7.71 16.44 13.61
N LEU A 315 7.80 17.71 14.00
CA LEU A 315 7.37 18.83 13.16
C LEU A 315 8.06 18.84 11.79
N ALA A 316 9.37 18.61 11.76
CA ALA A 316 10.12 18.51 10.51
C ALA A 316 9.62 17.34 9.63
N LEU A 317 9.40 16.16 10.22
CA LEU A 317 8.86 15.00 9.51
C LEU A 317 7.47 15.28 8.92
N PHE A 318 6.54 15.82 9.71
CA PHE A 318 5.18 16.08 9.25
C PHE A 318 5.13 17.23 8.22
N CYS A 319 6.01 18.23 8.31
CA CYS A 319 6.14 19.29 7.30
C CYS A 319 6.70 18.75 5.98
N THR A 320 7.71 17.87 6.02
CA THR A 320 8.26 17.24 4.81
C THR A 320 7.23 16.34 4.13
N LEU A 321 6.48 15.53 4.88
CA LEU A 321 5.37 14.74 4.37
C LEU A 321 4.28 15.62 3.73
N ASN A 322 3.93 16.75 4.37
CA ASN A 322 2.96 17.70 3.83
C ASN A 322 3.45 18.32 2.52
N LEU A 323 4.71 18.73 2.43
CA LEU A 323 5.31 19.25 1.20
C LEU A 323 5.26 18.22 0.06
N LEU A 324 5.66 16.98 0.32
CA LEU A 324 5.61 15.90 -0.67
C LEU A 324 4.18 15.65 -1.15
N TRP A 325 3.19 15.70 -0.24
CA TRP A 325 1.79 15.57 -0.59
C TRP A 325 1.28 16.70 -1.48
N PHE A 326 1.67 17.94 -1.21
CA PHE A 326 1.33 19.07 -2.06
C PHE A 326 1.88 18.90 -3.47
N LEU A 327 3.15 18.53 -3.61
CA LEU A 327 3.77 18.29 -4.90
C LEU A 327 3.04 17.19 -5.68
N LEU A 328 2.65 16.11 -4.99
CA LEU A 328 1.87 15.01 -5.57
C LEU A 328 0.49 15.48 -6.05
N VAL A 329 -0.27 16.22 -5.23
CA VAL A 329 -1.61 16.71 -5.60
C VAL A 329 -1.53 17.72 -6.75
N ILE A 330 -0.52 18.59 -6.78
CA ILE A 330 -0.27 19.53 -7.88
C ILE A 330 0.00 18.76 -9.18
N ALA A 331 0.87 17.74 -9.13
CA ALA A 331 1.15 16.90 -10.29
C ALA A 331 -0.11 16.18 -10.81
N MET A 332 -0.96 15.67 -9.91
CA MET A 332 -2.20 14.96 -10.27
C MET A 332 -3.32 15.87 -10.80
N LEU A 333 -3.31 17.15 -10.41
CA LEU A 333 -4.27 18.18 -10.84
C LEU A 333 -3.88 18.89 -12.12
N SER A 334 -2.60 18.86 -12.50
CA SER A 334 -2.10 19.64 -13.62
C SER A 334 -2.64 19.08 -14.95
N PRO A 335 -3.48 19.84 -15.69
CA PRO A 335 -4.01 19.40 -16.96
C PRO A 335 -2.92 19.36 -18.04
N GLN A 336 -3.12 18.53 -19.05
CA GLN A 336 -2.25 18.51 -20.21
C GLN A 336 -2.32 19.85 -20.95
N ARG A 337 -1.18 20.31 -21.48
CA ARG A 337 -1.05 21.60 -22.18
C ARG A 337 -2.16 21.85 -23.21
N GLN A 338 -2.48 20.85 -24.02
CA GLN A 338 -3.53 20.92 -25.05
C GLN A 338 -4.91 21.26 -24.46
N SER A 339 -5.27 20.68 -23.32
CA SER A 339 -6.58 20.95 -22.69
C SER A 339 -6.71 22.39 -22.21
N VAL A 340 -5.61 23.00 -21.75
CA VAL A 340 -5.59 24.41 -21.33
C VAL A 340 -5.65 25.32 -22.55
N GLU A 341 -4.94 24.99 -23.63
CA GLU A 341 -4.98 25.74 -24.89
C GLU A 341 -6.37 25.70 -25.54
N ASP A 342 -7.04 24.54 -25.51
CA ASP A 342 -8.42 24.39 -25.99
C ASP A 342 -9.41 25.19 -25.13
N TRP A 343 -9.24 25.16 -23.81
CA TRP A 343 -10.04 25.95 -22.88
C TRP A 343 -9.88 27.45 -23.12
N ALA A 344 -8.64 27.91 -23.29
CA ALA A 344 -8.34 29.31 -23.56
C ALA A 344 -8.93 29.78 -24.90
N ARG A 345 -8.83 28.96 -25.96
CA ARG A 345 -9.43 29.25 -27.27
C ARG A 345 -10.95 29.33 -27.22
N TYR A 346 -11.61 28.32 -26.64
CA TYR A 346 -13.07 28.30 -26.53
C TYR A 346 -13.61 29.52 -25.77
N ARG A 347 -12.91 29.94 -24.71
CA ARG A 347 -13.24 31.15 -23.95
C ARG A 347 -13.06 32.42 -24.78
N HIS A 348 -11.98 32.51 -25.55
CA HIS A 348 -11.72 33.66 -26.42
C HIS A 348 -12.80 33.80 -27.51
N GLU A 349 -13.25 32.69 -28.09
CA GLU A 349 -14.33 32.67 -29.09
C GLU A 349 -15.69 33.08 -28.50
N GLN A 350 -16.02 32.62 -27.29
CA GLN A 350 -17.26 33.03 -26.59
C GLN A 350 -17.30 34.54 -26.30
N VAL A 351 -16.15 35.15 -25.97
CA VAL A 351 -16.06 36.58 -25.68
C VAL A 351 -16.32 37.43 -26.93
N ASN A 352 -15.92 36.95 -28.11
CA ASN A 352 -16.07 37.71 -29.35
C ASN A 352 -17.50 37.70 -29.93
N ASN A 353 -18.34 36.72 -29.58
CA ASN A 353 -19.63 36.52 -30.23
C ASN A 353 -20.84 37.14 -29.50
N ASP A 354 -20.75 37.52 -28.21
CA ASP A 354 -21.94 37.84 -27.41
C ASP A 354 -21.78 39.07 -26.50
N GLN A 355 -21.76 40.28 -27.10
CA GLN A 355 -21.29 41.54 -26.47
C GLN A 355 -22.09 42.06 -25.25
N THR A 356 -23.34 41.61 -25.05
CA THR A 356 -24.27 42.14 -24.03
C THR A 356 -24.40 41.27 -22.76
N ALA A 357 -23.97 40.00 -22.78
CA ALA A 357 -23.92 39.11 -21.60
C ALA A 357 -22.55 39.14 -20.87
N ILE A 358 -21.57 39.84 -21.44
CA ILE A 358 -20.12 39.73 -21.17
C ILE A 358 -19.68 40.11 -19.75
N VAL A 359 -20.30 41.09 -19.09
CA VAL A 359 -19.63 41.69 -17.91
C VAL A 359 -20.05 41.05 -16.57
N LYS A 360 -21.34 40.72 -16.39
CA LYS A 360 -21.83 40.12 -15.14
C LYS A 360 -21.93 38.59 -15.18
N GLY A 361 -22.30 37.99 -16.33
CA GLY A 361 -22.40 36.53 -16.47
C GLY A 361 -21.04 35.83 -16.58
N LEU A 362 -20.08 36.46 -17.29
CA LEU A 362 -18.76 35.88 -17.59
C LEU A 362 -17.83 35.83 -16.38
N SER A 363 -17.93 36.78 -15.44
CA SER A 363 -17.10 36.79 -14.22
C SER A 363 -17.56 35.74 -13.21
N ILE A 364 -18.88 35.54 -13.10
CA ILE A 364 -19.48 34.46 -12.31
C ILE A 364 -19.17 33.10 -12.96
N SER A 365 -19.28 32.99 -14.29
CA SER A 365 -18.91 31.77 -15.01
C SER A 365 -17.42 31.47 -14.92
N LEU A 366 -16.52 32.48 -15.02
CA LEU A 366 -15.07 32.30 -14.85
C LEU A 366 -14.69 31.78 -13.47
N LYS A 367 -15.24 32.37 -12.39
CA LYS A 367 -14.96 31.92 -11.03
C LYS A 367 -15.43 30.48 -10.84
N GLN A 368 -16.64 30.17 -11.29
CA GLN A 368 -17.20 28.82 -11.22
C GLN A 368 -16.38 27.82 -12.05
N ASP A 369 -15.93 28.22 -13.24
CA ASP A 369 -15.12 27.42 -14.15
C ASP A 369 -13.70 27.19 -13.59
N LEU A 370 -13.06 28.19 -12.99
CA LEU A 370 -11.75 28.03 -12.33
C LEU A 370 -11.79 27.12 -11.10
N ILE A 371 -12.87 27.17 -10.32
CA ILE A 371 -13.03 26.35 -9.11
C ILE A 371 -13.45 24.92 -9.47
N TRP A 372 -14.34 24.73 -10.45
CA TRP A 372 -14.99 23.44 -10.66
C TRP A 372 -14.62 22.74 -11.97
N SER A 373 -14.17 23.47 -13.00
CA SER A 373 -13.91 22.89 -14.32
C SER A 373 -12.55 22.23 -14.40
N GLU A 374 -12.51 21.13 -15.14
CA GLU A 374 -11.34 20.27 -15.27
C GLU A 374 -10.38 20.73 -16.37
N LYS A 375 -10.88 21.50 -17.34
CA LYS A 375 -10.08 22.02 -18.46
C LYS A 375 -9.42 23.36 -18.13
N SER A 376 -9.90 24.04 -17.09
CA SER A 376 -9.36 25.33 -16.66
C SER A 376 -8.05 25.16 -15.86
N PRO A 377 -7.17 26.18 -15.84
CA PRO A 377 -5.91 26.13 -15.12
C PRO A 377 -6.04 25.68 -13.65
N ALA A 378 -5.02 24.98 -13.15
CA ALA A 378 -5.04 24.42 -11.79
C ALA A 378 -4.77 25.44 -10.68
N LEU A 379 -4.29 26.66 -11.01
CA LEU A 379 -3.81 27.66 -10.04
C LEU A 379 -4.80 27.95 -8.90
N VAL A 380 -6.08 28.19 -9.22
CA VAL A 380 -7.12 28.48 -8.21
C VAL A 380 -7.37 27.26 -7.32
N ALA A 381 -7.33 26.05 -7.87
CA ALA A 381 -7.49 24.83 -7.09
C ALA A 381 -6.31 24.60 -6.14
N ILE A 382 -5.08 24.93 -6.57
CA ILE A 382 -3.89 24.90 -5.71
C ILE A 382 -4.05 25.90 -4.55
N GLY A 383 -4.50 27.13 -4.84
CA GLY A 383 -4.78 28.14 -3.82
C GLY A 383 -5.81 27.69 -2.79
N ILE A 384 -6.90 27.04 -3.23
CA ILE A 384 -7.92 26.50 -2.31
C ILE A 384 -7.32 25.37 -1.43
N ASN A 385 -6.52 24.47 -2.00
CA ASN A 385 -5.84 23.42 -1.22
C ASN A 385 -4.87 23.99 -0.17
N LEU A 386 -4.19 25.10 -0.48
CA LEU A 386 -3.34 25.82 0.48
C LEU A 386 -4.17 26.42 1.62
N VAL A 387 -5.30 27.06 1.32
CA VAL A 387 -6.21 27.60 2.34
C VAL A 387 -6.74 26.50 3.25
N ILE A 388 -7.17 25.36 2.69
CA ILE A 388 -7.63 24.19 3.48
C ILE A 388 -6.55 23.76 4.48
N THR A 389 -5.31 23.67 4.02
CA THR A 389 -4.18 23.28 4.87
C THR A 389 -3.91 24.31 5.96
N ALA A 390 -3.86 25.60 5.60
CA ALA A 390 -3.63 26.68 6.55
C ALA A 390 -4.71 26.73 7.65
N VAL A 391 -5.98 26.50 7.29
CA VAL A 391 -7.09 26.46 8.26
C VAL A 391 -6.92 25.29 9.23
N ILE A 392 -6.62 24.08 8.74
CA ILE A 392 -6.49 22.89 9.60
C ILE A 392 -5.30 23.01 10.55
N TRP A 393 -4.13 23.40 10.03
CA TRP A 393 -2.93 23.53 10.84
C TRP A 393 -2.94 24.77 11.74
N GLY A 394 -3.61 25.85 11.34
CA GLY A 394 -3.80 27.03 12.17
C GLY A 394 -4.50 26.70 13.49
N VAL A 395 -5.42 25.72 13.51
CA VAL A 395 -6.07 25.26 14.75
C VAL A 395 -5.06 24.68 15.74
N ILE A 396 -4.04 23.94 15.27
CA ILE A 396 -3.03 23.34 16.15
C ILE A 396 -2.18 24.41 16.82
N THR A 397 -1.80 25.47 16.10
CA THR A 397 -1.03 26.58 16.67
C THR A 397 -1.76 27.31 17.81
N TYR A 398 -3.08 27.17 17.90
CA TYR A 398 -3.88 27.70 19.02
C TYR A 398 -4.06 26.70 20.18
N VAL A 399 -3.79 25.41 19.95
CA VAL A 399 -4.01 24.32 20.92
C VAL A 399 -2.71 23.93 21.65
N ILE A 400 -1.56 24.08 20.99
CA ILE A 400 -0.21 23.98 21.58
C ILE A 400 0.17 25.36 22.11
#